data_AF-A0A7S0CJX0-F1
#
_entry.id   AF-A0A7S0CJX0-F1
#
_cell.length_a   1.000
_cell.length_b   1.000
_cell.length_c   1.000
_cell.angle_alpha   90.00
_cell.angle_beta   90.00
_cell.angle_gamma   90.00
#
_symmetry.space_group_name_H-M   'P 1'
#
loop_
_entity.id
_entity.type
_entity.pdbx_description
1 polymer ?
#
loop_
_entity_poly.entity_id
_entity_poly.type
_entity_poly.pdbx_seq_one_letter_code
_entity_poly.pdbx_strand_id
1 'polypeptide(L)'
;WKLEEILDFKDYFYERYIEAIRKNIESGEITDLEIDDDEGIFKLAWIFMDSHVWAGGLSVPSLIQSTLAANATGIAGNDFDISDRNQASLLLMECVRLYPPVLGFPSTDSKTHFRYAPCVGMSGYDRKKFGSDADDFRFGRMTMPEYHSSILDWADVALGEDDAPWSARICPAKSLSFQMVLAFLEAMNPNEWAVSDESEEIKRLEGFKWWTQFTLVRKWYSVVNDGSDEKVQGSENDELFPR
;
A
#
# COMPACT_ATOMS: atom_id res chain seq x y z
N TRP A 1 16.46 9.02 -11.54
CA TRP A 1 15.63 9.99 -12.27
C TRP A 1 16.27 11.35 -12.11
N LYS A 2 16.40 12.09 -13.20
CA LYS A 2 16.81 13.50 -13.14
C LYS A 2 15.65 14.33 -12.60
N LEU A 3 15.96 15.46 -11.96
CA LEU A 3 14.91 16.36 -11.45
C LEU A 3 13.94 16.78 -12.57
N GLU A 4 14.46 17.07 -13.76
CA GLU A 4 13.66 17.41 -14.95
C GLU A 4 12.65 16.30 -15.29
N GLU A 5 13.05 15.03 -15.30
CA GLU A 5 12.15 13.90 -15.59
C GLU A 5 11.03 13.77 -14.54
N ILE A 6 11.33 14.08 -13.27
CA ILE A 6 10.33 14.08 -12.18
C ILE A 6 9.32 15.21 -12.39
N LEU A 7 9.80 16.38 -12.80
CA LEU A 7 8.95 17.55 -13.07
C LEU A 7 8.08 17.31 -14.31
N ASP A 8 8.65 16.80 -15.41
CA ASP A 8 7.90 16.46 -16.63
C ASP A 8 6.81 15.42 -16.35
N PHE A 9 7.14 14.39 -15.56
CA PHE A 9 6.16 13.39 -15.13
C PHE A 9 5.04 14.02 -14.30
N LYS A 10 5.38 14.93 -13.40
CA LYS A 10 4.41 15.62 -12.54
C LYS A 10 3.48 16.53 -13.37
N ASP A 11 4.03 17.27 -14.31
CA ASP A 11 3.27 18.14 -15.22
C ASP A 11 2.32 17.33 -16.10
N TYR A 12 2.76 16.19 -16.62
CA TYR A 12 1.90 15.26 -17.35
C TYR A 12 0.65 14.85 -16.55
N PHE A 13 0.81 14.51 -15.26
CA PHE A 13 -0.35 14.15 -14.43
C PHE A 13 -1.24 15.34 -14.12
N TYR A 14 -0.68 16.53 -13.88
CA TYR A 14 -1.47 17.73 -13.67
C TYR A 14 -2.39 18.03 -14.85
N GLU A 15 -1.87 17.98 -16.08
CA GLU A 15 -2.69 18.20 -17.28
C GLU A 15 -3.87 17.23 -17.34
N ARG A 16 -3.65 15.95 -17.00
CA ARG A 16 -4.71 14.93 -16.98
C ARG A 16 -5.75 15.19 -15.89
N TYR A 17 -5.34 15.60 -14.70
CA TYR A 17 -6.26 15.97 -13.63
C TYR A 17 -7.06 17.22 -13.99
N ILE A 18 -6.42 18.24 -14.57
CA ILE A 18 -7.09 19.46 -15.04
C ILE A 18 -8.15 19.11 -16.10
N GLU A 19 -7.81 18.28 -17.09
CA GLU A 19 -8.75 17.81 -18.11
C GLU A 19 -9.94 17.08 -17.49
N ALA A 20 -9.69 16.16 -16.55
CA ALA A 20 -10.73 15.40 -15.87
C ALA A 20 -11.64 16.29 -14.99
N ILE A 21 -11.07 17.24 -14.25
CA ILE A 21 -11.82 18.18 -13.41
C ILE A 21 -12.72 19.05 -14.29
N ARG A 22 -12.19 19.62 -15.37
CA ARG A 22 -12.98 20.42 -16.33
C ARG A 22 -14.14 19.63 -16.89
N LYS A 23 -13.90 18.40 -17.34
CA LYS A 23 -14.94 17.52 -17.86
C LYS A 23 -16.04 17.26 -16.84
N ASN A 24 -15.69 17.08 -15.56
CA ASN A 24 -16.66 16.85 -14.49
C ASN A 24 -17.42 18.12 -14.07
N ILE A 25 -16.82 19.30 -14.20
CA ILE A 25 -17.51 20.59 -14.05
C ILE A 25 -18.51 20.77 -15.20
N GLU A 26 -18.09 20.53 -16.44
CA GLU A 26 -18.94 20.65 -17.63
C GLU A 26 -20.12 19.66 -17.64
N SER A 27 -19.91 18.45 -17.09
CA SER A 27 -20.98 17.46 -16.94
C SER A 27 -21.94 17.76 -15.79
N GLY A 28 -21.62 18.71 -14.91
CA GLY A 28 -22.38 19.01 -13.70
C GLY A 28 -22.21 17.98 -12.58
N GLU A 29 -21.18 17.13 -12.65
CA GLU A 29 -20.82 16.22 -11.55
C GLU A 29 -20.14 16.97 -10.40
N ILE A 30 -19.42 18.06 -10.70
CA ILE A 30 -18.86 18.99 -9.72
C ILE A 30 -19.65 20.30 -9.81
N THR A 31 -20.50 20.57 -8.82
CA THR A 31 -21.39 21.74 -8.79
C THR A 31 -21.19 22.65 -7.59
N ASP A 32 -20.60 22.14 -6.50
CA ASP A 32 -20.50 22.81 -5.19
C ASP A 32 -19.09 23.35 -4.87
N LEU A 33 -18.15 23.28 -5.80
CA LEU A 33 -16.83 23.89 -5.61
C LEU A 33 -16.88 25.32 -6.16
N GLU A 34 -16.55 26.31 -5.33
CA GLU A 34 -16.22 27.68 -5.77
C GLU A 34 -14.90 27.66 -6.57
N ILE A 35 -14.92 26.98 -7.72
CA ILE A 35 -13.84 26.93 -8.70
C ILE A 35 -14.34 27.76 -9.87
N ASP A 36 -14.03 29.04 -9.83
CA ASP A 36 -14.45 30.03 -10.81
C ASP A 36 -13.38 30.31 -11.88
N ASP A 37 -12.15 29.81 -11.69
CA ASP A 37 -11.04 30.06 -12.60
C ASP A 37 -10.05 28.88 -12.78
N ASP A 38 -9.13 29.05 -13.73
CA ASP A 38 -8.06 28.10 -14.02
C ASP A 38 -7.10 27.89 -12.85
N GLU A 39 -6.94 28.89 -11.98
CA GLU A 39 -6.08 28.79 -10.80
C GLU A 39 -6.69 27.83 -9.77
N GLY A 40 -8.01 27.89 -9.54
CA GLY A 40 -8.76 26.96 -8.71
C GLY A 40 -8.69 25.53 -9.22
N ILE A 41 -8.85 25.33 -10.53
CA ILE A 41 -8.73 24.01 -11.17
C ILE A 41 -7.31 23.46 -11.00
N PHE A 42 -6.28 24.28 -11.23
CA PHE A 42 -4.89 23.88 -11.03
C PHE A 42 -4.60 23.50 -9.58
N LYS A 43 -5.03 24.31 -8.60
CA LYS A 43 -4.85 24.01 -7.17
C LYS A 43 -5.54 22.71 -6.79
N LEU A 44 -6.73 22.45 -7.31
CA LEU A 44 -7.44 21.20 -7.05
C LEU A 44 -6.67 20.00 -7.64
N ALA A 45 -6.23 20.09 -8.90
CA ALA A 45 -5.39 19.08 -9.54
C ALA A 45 -4.10 18.82 -8.76
N TRP A 46 -3.46 19.89 -8.26
CA TRP A 46 -2.27 19.80 -7.43
C TRP A 46 -2.53 19.07 -6.12
N ILE A 47 -3.58 19.46 -5.38
CA ILE A 47 -3.96 18.81 -4.12
C ILE A 47 -4.28 17.34 -4.35
N PHE A 48 -5.00 16.99 -5.42
CA PHE A 48 -5.27 15.58 -5.73
C PHE A 48 -3.99 14.82 -6.02
N MET A 49 -3.12 15.35 -6.87
CA MET A 49 -1.88 14.68 -7.22
C MET A 49 -0.99 14.49 -5.98
N ASP A 50 -0.71 15.55 -5.23
CA ASP A 50 0.11 15.46 -4.03
C ASP A 50 -0.51 14.49 -3.01
N SER A 51 -1.84 14.54 -2.80
CA SER A 51 -2.52 13.60 -1.92
C SER A 51 -2.34 12.15 -2.37
N HIS A 52 -2.45 11.87 -3.67
CA HIS A 52 -2.29 10.51 -4.20
C HIS A 52 -0.84 10.02 -4.17
N VAL A 53 0.13 10.88 -4.51
CA VAL A 53 1.56 10.52 -4.44
C VAL A 53 2.01 10.32 -3.00
N TRP A 54 1.60 11.16 -2.06
CA TRP A 54 1.99 11.01 -0.66
C TRP A 54 1.26 9.85 0.02
N ALA A 55 -0.07 9.80 -0.08
CA ALA A 55 -0.84 8.76 0.58
C ALA A 55 -0.57 7.39 -0.06
N GLY A 56 -0.60 7.30 -1.38
CA GLY A 56 -0.36 6.05 -2.11
C GLY A 56 1.12 5.66 -2.19
N GLY A 57 2.02 6.61 -2.42
CA GLY A 57 3.44 6.36 -2.62
C GLY A 57 4.21 5.94 -1.37
N LEU A 58 3.67 6.18 -0.18
CA LEU A 58 4.18 5.55 1.05
C LEU A 58 3.43 4.26 1.37
N SER A 59 2.09 4.28 1.29
CA SER A 59 1.28 3.16 1.77
C SER A 59 1.43 1.88 0.94
N VAL A 60 1.44 2.00 -0.38
CA VAL A 60 1.54 0.83 -1.27
C VAL A 60 2.92 0.15 -1.13
N PRO A 61 4.06 0.86 -1.20
CA PRO A 61 5.36 0.25 -0.95
C PRO A 61 5.50 -0.37 0.44
N SER A 62 4.96 0.26 1.49
CA SER A 62 4.99 -0.32 2.85
C SER A 62 4.23 -1.64 2.95
N LEU A 63 3.08 -1.77 2.28
CA LEU A 63 2.34 -3.03 2.21
C LEU A 63 3.06 -4.07 1.35
N ILE A 64 3.68 -3.68 0.24
CA ILE A 64 4.53 -4.57 -0.55
C ILE A 64 5.67 -5.12 0.32
N GLN A 65 6.41 -4.25 1.00
CA GLN A 65 7.50 -4.64 1.89
C GLN A 65 7.02 -5.61 2.98
N SER A 66 5.91 -5.30 3.64
CA SER A 66 5.36 -6.14 4.71
C SER A 66 4.91 -7.51 4.22
N THR A 67 4.32 -7.57 3.02
CA THR A 67 3.87 -8.81 2.39
C THR A 67 5.07 -9.67 1.96
N LEU A 68 6.09 -9.06 1.36
CA LEU A 68 7.33 -9.74 1.00
C LEU A 68 8.08 -10.25 2.22
N ALA A 69 8.12 -9.48 3.31
CA ALA A 69 8.75 -9.90 4.57
C ALA A 69 8.03 -11.10 5.20
N ALA A 70 6.69 -11.08 5.23
CA ALA A 70 5.89 -12.20 5.71
C ALA A 70 6.13 -13.46 4.86
N ASN A 71 6.20 -13.32 3.53
CA ASN A 71 6.54 -14.41 2.64
C ASN A 71 7.97 -14.95 2.89
N ALA A 72 8.95 -14.07 2.92
CA ALA A 72 10.37 -14.42 3.05
C ALA A 72 10.70 -15.10 4.40
N THR A 73 10.01 -14.71 5.48
CA THR A 73 10.16 -15.33 6.80
C THR A 73 9.43 -16.67 6.94
N GLY A 74 8.56 -17.02 5.99
CA GLY A 74 7.72 -18.22 6.08
C GLY A 74 6.67 -18.15 7.19
N ILE A 75 6.39 -16.97 7.76
CA ILE A 75 5.42 -16.81 8.87
C ILE A 75 3.99 -17.17 8.46
N ALA A 76 3.72 -17.23 7.15
CA ALA A 76 2.44 -17.69 6.60
C ALA A 76 2.24 -19.22 6.68
N GLY A 77 3.29 -20.00 6.95
CA GLY A 77 3.26 -21.46 7.04
C GLY A 77 3.74 -22.16 5.76
N ASN A 78 3.94 -23.49 5.85
CA ASN A 78 4.54 -24.30 4.77
C ASN A 78 3.62 -24.55 3.58
N ASP A 79 2.31 -24.52 3.78
CA ASP A 79 1.31 -24.78 2.73
C ASP A 79 0.92 -23.49 1.97
N PHE A 80 1.53 -22.35 2.34
CA PHE A 80 1.27 -21.06 1.71
C PHE A 80 1.99 -20.94 0.36
N ASP A 81 1.26 -20.47 -0.65
CA ASP A 81 1.80 -20.16 -1.98
C ASP A 81 1.46 -18.71 -2.37
N ILE A 82 2.46 -17.84 -2.40
CA ILE A 82 2.31 -16.44 -2.81
C ILE A 82 1.97 -16.26 -4.30
N SER A 83 2.18 -17.28 -5.14
CA SER A 83 1.78 -17.22 -6.55
C SER A 83 0.28 -17.49 -6.75
N ASP A 84 -0.39 -18.11 -5.77
CA ASP A 84 -1.84 -18.20 -5.74
C ASP A 84 -2.44 -16.83 -5.35
N ARG A 85 -3.18 -16.22 -6.27
CA ARG A 85 -3.76 -14.88 -6.08
C ARG A 85 -4.70 -14.81 -4.87
N ASN A 86 -5.46 -15.86 -4.56
CA ASN A 86 -6.36 -15.88 -3.42
C ASN A 86 -5.56 -15.91 -2.10
N GLN A 87 -4.50 -16.71 -2.05
CA GLN A 87 -3.61 -16.76 -0.90
C GLN A 87 -2.84 -15.45 -0.74
N ALA A 88 -2.28 -14.89 -1.82
CA ALA A 88 -1.62 -13.58 -1.80
C ALA A 88 -2.56 -12.47 -1.32
N SER A 89 -3.85 -12.52 -1.72
CA SER A 89 -4.89 -11.60 -1.24
C SER A 89 -5.08 -11.71 0.27
N LEU A 90 -5.21 -12.92 0.81
CA LEU A 90 -5.38 -13.14 2.25
C LEU A 90 -4.13 -12.76 3.04
N LEU A 91 -2.94 -13.02 2.51
CA LEU A 91 -1.68 -12.60 3.09
C LEU A 91 -1.62 -11.06 3.19
N LEU A 92 -1.92 -10.37 2.09
CA LEU A 92 -1.95 -8.91 2.04
C LEU A 92 -2.96 -8.33 3.04
N MET A 93 -4.16 -8.92 3.17
CA MET A 93 -5.13 -8.44 4.15
C MET A 93 -4.67 -8.60 5.60
N GLU A 94 -3.99 -9.72 5.92
CA GLU A 94 -3.40 -9.88 7.25
C GLU A 94 -2.24 -8.88 7.48
N CYS A 95 -1.46 -8.59 6.44
CA CYS A 95 -0.45 -7.52 6.48
C CYS A 95 -1.08 -6.14 6.67
N VAL A 96 -2.22 -5.83 6.03
CA VAL A 96 -2.92 -4.56 6.25
C VAL A 96 -3.40 -4.44 7.68
N ARG A 97 -4.00 -5.52 8.23
CA ARG A 97 -4.50 -5.55 9.60
C ARG A 97 -3.39 -5.33 10.63
N LEU A 98 -2.27 -6.04 10.46
CA LEU A 98 -1.21 -6.06 11.46
C LEU A 98 -0.17 -4.94 11.22
N TYR A 99 0.03 -4.52 9.98
CA TYR A 99 1.03 -3.53 9.58
C TYR A 99 0.39 -2.39 8.76
N PRO A 100 -0.62 -1.70 9.32
CA PRO A 100 -1.37 -0.72 8.57
C PRO A 100 -0.47 0.46 8.17
N PRO A 101 -0.42 0.83 6.88
CA PRO A 101 0.42 1.93 6.42
C PRO A 101 -0.06 3.30 6.96
N VAL A 102 -1.33 3.40 7.33
CA VAL A 102 -1.94 4.58 7.93
C VAL A 102 -2.44 4.23 9.32
N LEU A 103 -1.86 4.87 10.33
CA LEU A 103 -2.20 4.60 11.73
C LEU A 103 -3.41 5.41 12.21
N GLY A 104 -3.58 6.61 11.68
CA GLY A 104 -4.64 7.53 12.07
C GLY A 104 -4.59 8.80 11.25
N PHE A 105 -5.59 9.66 11.45
CA PHE A 105 -5.70 10.94 10.76
C PHE A 105 -6.11 12.01 11.77
N PRO A 106 -5.60 13.24 11.67
CA PRO A 106 -6.06 14.33 12.51
C PRO A 106 -7.51 14.68 12.15
N SER A 107 -8.32 14.91 13.18
CA SER A 107 -9.71 15.38 13.08
C SER A 107 -9.95 16.50 14.09
N THR A 108 -11.02 17.26 13.88
CA THR A 108 -11.49 18.29 14.80
C THR A 108 -12.98 18.07 15.01
N ASP A 109 -13.39 17.92 16.26
CA ASP A 109 -14.79 17.78 16.62
C ASP A 109 -15.49 19.13 16.36
N SER A 110 -16.54 19.12 15.55
CA SER A 110 -17.18 20.37 15.08
C SER A 110 -17.85 21.15 16.21
N LYS A 111 -18.26 20.47 17.28
CA LYS A 111 -19.04 21.04 18.40
C LYS A 111 -18.14 21.61 19.50
N THR A 112 -17.05 20.93 19.79
CA THR A 112 -16.13 21.24 20.88
C THR A 112 -14.86 21.93 20.40
N HIS A 113 -14.60 21.90 19.08
CA HIS A 113 -13.34 22.33 18.45
C HIS A 113 -12.09 21.59 18.98
N PHE A 114 -12.29 20.47 19.68
CA PHE A 114 -11.19 19.67 20.18
C PHE A 114 -10.54 18.90 19.03
N ARG A 115 -9.20 18.93 18.97
CA ARG A 115 -8.45 18.13 18.00
C ARG A 115 -8.22 16.74 18.54
N TYR A 116 -8.57 15.73 17.77
CA TYR A 116 -8.34 14.33 18.10
C TYR A 116 -7.78 13.60 16.89
N ALA A 117 -7.12 12.46 17.12
CA ALA A 117 -6.61 11.62 16.04
C ALA A 117 -7.09 10.19 16.27
N PRO A 118 -8.17 9.73 15.61
CA PRO A 118 -8.55 8.33 15.68
C PRO A 118 -7.41 7.46 15.15
N CYS A 119 -6.86 6.59 16.00
CA CYS A 119 -5.83 5.65 15.63
C CYS A 119 -6.44 4.39 15.01
N VAL A 120 -7.01 4.50 13.81
CA VAL A 120 -7.67 3.39 13.10
C VAL A 120 -6.75 2.18 12.90
N GLY A 121 -5.45 2.38 12.71
CA GLY A 121 -4.47 1.29 12.57
C GLY A 121 -4.28 0.47 13.84
N MET A 122 -4.75 0.95 15.00
CA MET A 122 -4.76 0.15 16.22
C MET A 122 -5.95 -0.81 16.27
N SER A 123 -6.94 -0.66 15.39
CA SER A 123 -8.13 -1.50 15.37
C SER A 123 -7.83 -2.96 15.07
N GLY A 124 -6.83 -3.22 14.21
CA GLY A 124 -6.36 -4.58 13.90
C GLY A 124 -5.88 -5.35 15.13
N TYR A 125 -5.54 -4.66 16.23
CA TYR A 125 -5.05 -5.24 17.47
C TYR A 125 -6.14 -5.42 18.53
N ASP A 126 -7.40 -5.08 18.25
CA ASP A 126 -8.49 -5.22 19.21
C ASP A 126 -8.75 -6.71 19.52
N ARG A 127 -8.30 -7.13 20.70
CA ARG A 127 -8.48 -8.51 21.20
C ARG A 127 -9.93 -8.91 21.38
N LYS A 128 -10.86 -7.96 21.54
CA LYS A 128 -12.30 -8.27 21.57
C LYS A 128 -12.82 -8.68 20.20
N LYS A 129 -12.25 -8.13 19.13
CA LYS A 129 -12.62 -8.42 17.75
C LYS A 129 -11.84 -9.59 17.15
N PHE A 130 -10.52 -9.63 17.36
CA PHE A 130 -9.61 -10.57 16.70
C PHE A 130 -9.14 -11.73 17.59
N GLY A 131 -9.51 -11.73 18.88
CA GLY A 131 -9.14 -12.78 19.84
C GLY A 131 -7.91 -12.44 20.68
N SER A 132 -7.56 -13.32 21.62
CA SER A 132 -6.40 -13.12 22.51
C SER A 132 -5.06 -13.07 21.78
N ASP A 133 -5.01 -13.63 20.56
CA ASP A 133 -3.86 -13.69 19.65
C ASP A 133 -3.90 -12.57 18.59
N ALA A 134 -4.65 -11.48 18.80
CA ALA A 134 -4.75 -10.37 17.84
C ALA A 134 -3.38 -9.77 17.45
N ASP A 135 -2.42 -9.87 18.37
CA ASP A 135 -1.04 -9.41 18.17
C ASP A 135 -0.20 -10.29 17.26
N ASP A 136 -0.67 -11.51 16.99
CA ASP A 136 0.03 -12.52 16.23
C ASP A 136 -0.36 -12.48 14.75
N PHE A 137 0.64 -12.66 13.90
CA PHE A 137 0.40 -12.85 12.47
C PHE A 137 -0.20 -14.23 12.26
N ARG A 138 -1.32 -14.29 11.55
CA ARG A 138 -1.96 -15.56 11.22
C ARG A 138 -2.50 -15.52 9.80
N PHE A 139 -1.82 -16.24 8.92
CA PHE A 139 -2.33 -16.47 7.57
C PHE A 139 -3.70 -17.16 7.63
N GLY A 140 -4.64 -16.68 6.83
CA GLY A 140 -6.01 -17.21 6.79
C GLY A 140 -6.79 -17.02 8.11
N ARG A 141 -6.45 -16.03 8.95
CA ARG A 141 -7.24 -15.70 10.16
C ARG A 141 -8.72 -15.50 9.86
N MET A 142 -9.00 -14.88 8.71
CA MET A 142 -10.34 -14.55 8.22
C MET A 142 -10.43 -14.87 6.73
N THR A 143 -11.65 -15.05 6.25
CA THR A 143 -11.98 -15.02 4.82
C THR A 143 -11.93 -13.59 4.27
N MET A 144 -11.84 -13.42 2.95
CA MET A 144 -11.87 -12.08 2.33
C MET A 144 -13.13 -11.27 2.70
N PRO A 145 -14.37 -11.81 2.68
CA PRO A 145 -15.55 -11.07 3.10
C PRO A 145 -15.51 -10.62 4.57
N GLU A 146 -14.95 -11.45 5.46
CA GLU A 146 -14.77 -11.11 6.87
C GLU A 146 -13.76 -9.98 7.04
N TYR A 147 -12.65 -10.00 6.30
CA TYR A 147 -11.70 -8.89 6.30
C TYR A 147 -12.35 -7.60 5.82
N HIS A 148 -13.02 -7.61 4.67
CA HIS A 148 -13.68 -6.42 4.11
C HIS A 148 -14.69 -5.77 5.05
N SER A 149 -15.36 -6.58 5.88
CA SER A 149 -16.36 -6.11 6.83
C SER A 149 -15.81 -5.78 8.23
N SER A 150 -14.56 -6.16 8.54
CA SER A 150 -14.01 -6.10 9.91
C SER A 150 -12.86 -5.14 10.11
N ILE A 151 -12.05 -4.88 9.08
CA ILE A 151 -10.88 -4.00 9.21
C ILE A 151 -11.27 -2.55 8.99
N LEU A 152 -10.57 -1.65 9.67
CA LEU A 152 -10.79 -0.21 9.60
C LEU A 152 -9.57 0.53 9.03
N ASP A 153 -8.57 -0.19 8.53
CA ASP A 153 -7.25 0.34 8.19
C ASP A 153 -7.22 1.17 6.90
N TRP A 154 -8.32 1.15 6.13
CA TRP A 154 -8.60 2.12 5.07
C TRP A 154 -9.52 3.25 5.52
N ALA A 155 -9.68 3.41 6.84
CA ALA A 155 -10.57 4.36 7.49
C ALA A 155 -12.05 4.18 7.08
N ASP A 156 -12.50 2.94 6.86
CA ASP A 156 -13.87 2.64 6.38
C ASP A 156 -14.99 3.18 7.29
N VAL A 157 -14.70 3.37 8.59
CA VAL A 157 -15.63 3.96 9.57
C VAL A 157 -15.42 5.45 9.80
N ALA A 158 -14.47 6.08 9.11
CA ALA A 158 -14.29 7.52 9.11
C ALA A 158 -15.33 8.19 8.21
N LEU A 159 -16.61 7.87 8.46
CA LEU A 159 -17.74 8.52 7.85
C LEU A 159 -17.85 9.95 8.38
N GLY A 160 -18.43 10.82 7.56
CA GLY A 160 -18.64 12.20 7.94
C GLY A 160 -19.51 12.35 9.18
N GLU A 161 -19.33 13.46 9.90
CA GLU A 161 -20.37 13.90 10.82
C GLU A 161 -21.62 14.27 9.99
N ASP A 162 -22.81 13.99 10.52
CA ASP A 162 -24.09 14.48 9.99
C ASP A 162 -24.35 14.16 8.49
N ASP A 163 -24.05 12.93 8.06
CA ASP A 163 -24.25 12.46 6.67
C ASP A 163 -23.51 13.31 5.61
N ALA A 164 -22.49 14.08 5.98
CA ALA A 164 -21.71 14.92 5.08
C ALA A 164 -20.62 14.10 4.34
N PRO A 165 -20.85 13.62 3.10
CA PRO A 165 -19.91 12.74 2.41
C PRO A 165 -18.53 13.38 2.16
N TRP A 166 -18.45 14.71 2.09
CA TRP A 166 -17.19 15.45 1.92
C TRP A 166 -16.29 15.43 3.17
N SER A 167 -16.83 15.06 4.33
CA SER A 167 -16.04 14.91 5.57
C SER A 167 -15.60 13.48 5.82
N ALA A 168 -16.04 12.53 4.98
CA ALA A 168 -15.55 11.16 5.03
C ALA A 168 -14.05 11.12 4.69
N ARG A 169 -13.28 10.42 5.52
CA ARG A 169 -11.82 10.24 5.36
C ARG A 169 -11.47 8.83 4.89
N ILE A 170 -12.45 8.11 4.35
CA ILE A 170 -12.25 6.78 3.75
C ILE A 170 -11.22 6.91 2.62
N CYS A 171 -10.29 5.97 2.55
CA CYS A 171 -9.33 5.93 1.45
C CYS A 171 -10.08 5.75 0.11
N PRO A 172 -10.07 6.75 -0.80
CA PRO A 172 -10.79 6.65 -2.06
C PRO A 172 -10.17 5.61 -3.00
N ALA A 173 -8.89 5.30 -2.81
CA ALA A 173 -8.12 4.36 -3.63
C ALA A 173 -7.94 2.99 -2.95
N LYS A 174 -8.79 2.60 -1.98
CA LYS A 174 -8.69 1.31 -1.27
C LYS A 174 -8.52 0.12 -2.23
N SER A 175 -9.50 -0.07 -3.11
CA SER A 175 -9.46 -1.20 -4.07
C SER A 175 -8.30 -1.09 -5.04
N LEU A 176 -7.96 0.13 -5.50
CA LEU A 176 -6.83 0.35 -6.39
C LEU A 176 -5.51 -0.03 -5.71
N SER A 177 -5.26 0.46 -4.50
CA SER A 177 -4.06 0.19 -3.72
C SER A 177 -3.87 -1.31 -3.48
N PHE A 178 -4.94 -2.01 -3.14
CA PHE A 178 -4.94 -3.46 -2.97
C PHE A 178 -4.54 -4.19 -4.27
N GLN A 179 -5.14 -3.80 -5.39
CA GLN A 179 -4.82 -4.41 -6.70
C GLN A 179 -3.40 -4.06 -7.17
N MET A 180 -2.90 -2.86 -6.88
CA MET A 180 -1.51 -2.47 -7.20
C MET A 180 -0.50 -3.36 -6.48
N VAL A 181 -0.71 -3.64 -5.19
CA VAL A 181 0.16 -4.56 -4.44
C VAL A 181 0.12 -5.96 -5.05
N LEU A 182 -1.08 -6.50 -5.34
CA LEU A 182 -1.21 -7.83 -5.94
C LEU A 182 -0.57 -7.92 -7.32
N ALA A 183 -0.79 -6.92 -8.18
CA ALA A 183 -0.18 -6.87 -9.51
C ALA A 183 1.34 -6.77 -9.44
N PHE A 184 1.87 -6.03 -8.46
CA PHE A 184 3.31 -5.99 -8.22
C PHE A 184 3.84 -7.36 -7.80
N LEU A 185 3.20 -8.04 -6.85
CA LEU A 185 3.61 -9.39 -6.43
C LEU A 185 3.53 -10.39 -7.59
N GLU A 186 2.48 -10.34 -8.40
CA GLU A 186 2.35 -11.18 -9.60
C GLU A 186 3.49 -10.94 -10.60
N ALA A 187 3.78 -9.68 -10.93
CA ALA A 187 4.84 -9.32 -11.86
C ALA A 187 6.25 -9.61 -11.32
N MET A 188 6.48 -9.41 -10.02
CA MET A 188 7.77 -9.67 -9.39
C MET A 188 8.08 -11.18 -9.29
N ASN A 189 7.04 -12.01 -9.20
CA ASN A 189 7.12 -13.44 -8.89
C ASN A 189 8.02 -13.75 -7.67
N PRO A 190 7.59 -13.44 -6.42
CA PRO A 190 8.41 -13.56 -5.22
C PRO A 190 9.09 -14.92 -5.02
N ASN A 191 8.56 -16.00 -5.61
CA ASN A 191 9.16 -17.34 -5.58
C ASN A 191 10.52 -17.41 -6.30
N GLU A 192 10.85 -16.46 -7.18
CA GLU A 192 12.15 -16.33 -7.85
C GLU A 192 13.19 -15.55 -7.03
N TRP A 193 12.80 -15.02 -5.87
CA TRP A 193 13.63 -14.16 -5.04
C TRP A 193 13.94 -14.81 -3.69
N ALA A 194 15.10 -14.49 -3.13
CA ALA A 194 15.52 -14.88 -1.80
C ALA A 194 16.06 -13.65 -1.06
N VAL A 195 16.07 -13.71 0.27
CA VAL A 195 16.74 -12.69 1.09
C VAL A 195 18.25 -12.82 0.85
N SER A 196 18.91 -11.71 0.57
CA SER A 196 20.36 -11.66 0.44
C SER A 196 21.03 -12.03 1.76
N ASP A 197 22.11 -12.81 1.72
CA ASP A 197 22.92 -13.16 2.89
C ASP A 197 23.54 -11.94 3.60
N GLU A 198 23.65 -10.80 2.90
CA GLU A 198 24.11 -9.53 3.45
C GLU A 198 23.01 -8.78 4.22
N SER A 199 21.75 -9.23 4.14
CA SER A 199 20.65 -8.62 4.88
C SER A 199 20.71 -9.01 6.35
N GLU A 200 20.30 -8.09 7.21
CA GLU A 200 19.99 -8.44 8.59
C GLU A 200 18.81 -9.42 8.64
N GLU A 201 18.74 -10.18 9.74
CA GLU A 201 17.60 -11.06 10.00
C GLU A 201 16.28 -10.26 9.94
N ILE A 202 15.33 -10.75 9.14
CA ILE A 202 14.01 -10.12 9.03
C ILE A 202 13.25 -10.29 10.34
N LYS A 203 13.11 -9.18 11.08
CA LYS A 203 12.44 -9.14 12.39
C LYS A 203 11.28 -8.17 12.37
N ARG A 204 10.27 -8.48 13.17
CA ARG A 204 9.22 -7.53 13.54
C ARG A 204 9.78 -6.61 14.63
N LEU A 205 9.81 -5.32 14.37
CA LEU A 205 10.26 -4.29 15.31
C LEU A 205 9.17 -4.04 16.37
N GLU A 206 9.59 -3.80 17.62
CA GLU A 206 8.66 -3.40 18.69
C GLU A 206 8.14 -1.96 18.46
N GLY A 207 6.85 -1.74 18.71
CA GLY A 207 6.18 -0.46 18.48
C GLY A 207 5.12 -0.55 17.39
N PHE A 208 4.99 0.49 16.56
CA PHE A 208 4.32 0.35 15.26
C PHE A 208 5.05 -0.79 14.54
N LYS A 209 4.42 -1.96 14.41
CA LYS A 209 5.11 -3.21 14.05
C LYS A 209 5.60 -3.11 12.61
N TRP A 210 6.83 -2.65 12.40
CA TRP A 210 7.48 -2.63 11.09
C TRP A 210 8.38 -3.85 10.94
N TRP A 211 8.79 -4.11 9.71
CA TRP A 211 9.85 -5.08 9.44
C TRP A 211 11.21 -4.38 9.42
N THR A 212 12.28 -5.08 9.81
CA THR A 212 13.64 -4.63 9.51
C THR A 212 13.83 -4.45 8.00
N GLN A 213 14.81 -3.65 7.62
CA GLN A 213 15.18 -3.53 6.20
C GLN A 213 15.83 -4.83 5.72
N PHE A 214 15.51 -5.25 4.52
CA PHE A 214 16.09 -6.43 3.88
C PHE A 214 16.24 -6.21 2.38
N THR A 215 17.16 -6.95 1.77
CA THR A 215 17.41 -6.93 0.33
C THR A 215 16.97 -8.28 -0.26
N LEU A 216 16.21 -8.24 -1.35
CA LEU A 216 15.90 -9.43 -2.12
C LEU A 216 16.82 -9.53 -3.33
N VAL A 217 17.33 -10.73 -3.58
CA VAL A 217 18.14 -11.09 -4.74
C VAL A 217 17.48 -12.24 -5.50
N ARG A 218 17.62 -12.28 -6.82
CA ARG A 218 17.11 -13.38 -7.64
C ARG A 218 17.86 -14.67 -7.29
N LYS A 219 17.15 -15.79 -7.11
CA LYS A 219 17.71 -17.07 -6.65
C LYS A 219 18.82 -17.63 -7.54
N TRP A 220 18.83 -17.32 -8.83
CA TRP A 220 19.91 -17.75 -9.72
C TRP A 220 21.20 -16.92 -9.58
N TYR A 221 21.16 -15.75 -8.94
CA TYR A 221 22.36 -15.00 -8.59
C TYR A 221 23.05 -15.55 -7.32
N SER A 222 22.32 -16.20 -6.41
CA SER A 222 22.90 -16.78 -5.19
C SER A 222 23.69 -18.08 -5.42
N VAL A 223 23.57 -18.72 -6.59
CA VAL A 223 24.30 -19.98 -6.91
C VAL A 223 25.77 -19.73 -7.27
N VAL A 224 26.14 -18.50 -7.67
CA VAL A 224 27.49 -18.23 -8.22
C VAL A 224 28.56 -18.01 -7.14
N ASN A 225 28.19 -17.90 -5.86
CA ASN A 225 29.12 -17.57 -4.76
C ASN A 225 29.54 -18.75 -3.88
N ASP A 226 29.16 -19.99 -4.19
CA ASP A 226 29.54 -21.17 -3.38
C ASP A 226 30.98 -21.67 -3.60
N GLY A 227 31.79 -20.92 -4.37
CA GLY A 227 33.19 -21.25 -4.63
C GLY A 227 33.37 -22.42 -5.61
N SER A 228 32.29 -22.94 -6.21
CA SER A 228 32.39 -23.79 -7.38
C SER A 228 32.40 -22.93 -8.64
N ASP A 229 33.49 -23.00 -9.40
CA ASP A 229 33.72 -22.25 -10.66
C ASP A 229 32.80 -22.71 -11.82
N GLU A 230 31.55 -23.09 -11.57
CA GLU A 230 30.57 -23.29 -12.63
C GLU A 230 29.90 -21.96 -12.96
N LYS A 231 30.56 -21.20 -13.84
CA LYS A 231 29.92 -20.09 -14.57
C LYS A 231 28.73 -20.64 -15.35
N VAL A 232 27.53 -20.56 -14.79
CA VAL A 232 26.30 -20.60 -15.56
C VAL A 232 26.33 -19.34 -16.43
N GLN A 233 26.66 -19.51 -17.71
CA GLN A 233 26.51 -18.48 -18.74
C GLN A 233 25.02 -18.14 -18.85
N GLY A 234 24.55 -17.20 -18.03
CA GLY A 234 23.31 -16.48 -18.30
C GLY A 234 23.54 -15.72 -19.61
N SER A 235 22.77 -16.05 -20.64
CA SER A 235 22.78 -15.33 -21.90
C SER A 235 22.48 -13.85 -21.63
N GLU A 236 23.43 -12.98 -21.95
CA GLU A 236 23.36 -11.51 -21.82
C GLU A 236 22.23 -10.83 -22.64
N ASN A 237 21.27 -11.58 -23.19
CA ASN A 237 20.28 -11.09 -24.15
C ASN A 237 18.85 -10.95 -23.62
N ASP A 238 18.57 -11.23 -22.34
CA ASP A 238 17.25 -10.92 -21.78
C ASP A 238 17.22 -9.47 -21.29
N GLU A 239 17.12 -8.54 -22.24
CA GLU A 239 16.60 -7.18 -22.00
C GLU A 239 15.14 -7.29 -21.53
N LEU A 240 14.94 -7.62 -20.26
CA LEU A 240 13.62 -7.81 -19.63
C LEU A 240 12.89 -6.50 -19.29
N PHE A 241 13.40 -5.35 -19.75
CA PHE A 241 12.69 -4.08 -19.68
C PHE A 241 12.99 -3.28 -20.96
N PRO A 242 12.08 -3.25 -21.96
CA PRO A 242 12.15 -2.21 -22.97
C PRO A 242 12.03 -0.86 -22.26
N ARG A 243 13.02 0.00 -22.48
CA ARG A 243 13.01 1.39 -21.99
C ARG A 243 11.84 2.18 -22.58
#